data_AF-A0A1E8CY53-F1
#
_entry.id   AF-A0A1E8CY53-F1
#
_cell.length_a   1.000
_cell.length_b   1.000
_cell.length_c   1.000
_cell.angle_alpha   90.00
_cell.angle_beta   90.00
_cell.angle_gamma   90.00
#
_symmetry.space_group_name_H-M   'P 1'
#
loop_
_entity.id
_entity.type
_entity.pdbx_description
1 polymer ?
#
loop_
_entity_poly.entity_id
_entity_poly.type
_entity_poly.pdbx_seq_one_letter_code
_entity_poly.pdbx_strand_id
1 'polypeptide(L)'
;MDALYEYERTTDDRVKTRVEDRSTQDRQELRQLAWSGNGRVRAAIATLALLSADTSLSDKFESVRIAIGELNQVASLDDLKARHEAIYSDLAAAIELARSDVTN
;
A
#
# COMPACT_ATOMS: atom_id res chain seq x y z
N MET A 1 -0.11 -10.13 -2.70
CA MET A 1 -1.15 -9.09 -2.73
C MET A 1 -1.58 -8.69 -1.34
N ASP A 2 -1.84 -9.66 -0.46
CA ASP A 2 -2.28 -9.43 0.92
C ASP A 2 -1.39 -8.45 1.69
N ALA A 3 -0.06 -8.50 1.47
CA ALA A 3 0.87 -7.55 2.09
C ALA A 3 0.59 -6.08 1.72
N LEU A 4 0.24 -5.78 0.45
CA LEU A 4 -0.09 -4.42 0.01
C LEU A 4 -1.42 -3.96 0.58
N TYR A 5 -2.44 -4.83 0.59
CA TYR A 5 -3.73 -4.54 1.24
C TYR A 5 -3.59 -4.33 2.75
N GLU A 6 -2.79 -5.14 3.44
CA GLU A 6 -2.51 -4.96 4.87
C GLU A 6 -1.77 -3.65 5.14
N TYR A 7 -0.78 -3.32 4.31
CA TYR A 7 -0.03 -2.08 4.45
C TYR A 7 -0.91 -0.85 4.19
N GLU A 8 -1.76 -0.91 3.17
CA GLU A 8 -2.74 0.12 2.85
C GLU A 8 -3.69 0.32 4.04
N ARG A 9 -4.38 -0.74 4.47
CA ARG A 9 -5.35 -0.68 5.57
C ARG A 9 -4.75 -0.10 6.85
N THR A 10 -3.56 -0.58 7.24
CA THR A 10 -2.90 -0.09 8.46
C THR A 10 -2.44 1.37 8.33
N THR A 11 -2.12 1.83 7.12
CA THR A 11 -1.77 3.23 6.86
C THR A 11 -3.02 4.11 6.83
N ASP A 12 -4.12 3.67 6.23
CA ASP A 12 -5.43 4.34 6.25
C ASP A 12 -5.95 4.50 7.69
N ASP A 13 -5.97 3.41 8.47
CA ASP A 13 -6.35 3.43 9.89
C ASP A 13 -5.49 4.42 10.69
N ARG A 14 -4.19 4.47 10.42
CA ARG A 14 -3.26 5.42 11.04
C ARG A 14 -3.58 6.87 10.68
N VAL A 15 -3.99 7.14 9.45
CA VAL A 15 -4.36 8.50 9.01
C VAL A 15 -5.70 8.89 9.63
N LYS A 16 -6.70 8.01 9.64
CA LYS A 16 -7.99 8.25 10.32
C LYS A 16 -7.80 8.59 11.79
N THR A 17 -7.02 7.79 12.51
CA THR A 17 -6.74 8.04 13.93
C THR A 17 -6.00 9.36 14.19
N ARG A 18 -5.15 9.81 13.26
CA ARG A 18 -4.54 11.14 13.32
C ARG A 18 -5.55 12.26 13.06
N VAL A 19 -6.36 12.15 12.01
CA VAL A 19 -7.32 13.18 11.59
C VAL A 19 -8.44 13.36 12.64
N GLU A 20 -8.85 12.26 13.27
CA GLU A 20 -9.87 12.26 14.33
C GLU A 20 -9.30 12.54 15.74
N ASP A 21 -8.00 12.83 15.85
CA ASP A 21 -7.27 13.06 17.11
C ASP A 21 -7.50 11.98 18.18
N ARG A 22 -7.45 10.70 17.77
CA ARG A 22 -7.54 9.57 18.71
C ARG A 22 -6.28 9.47 19.59
N SER A 23 -6.32 8.55 20.56
CA SER A 23 -5.27 8.44 21.59
C SER A 23 -3.87 8.26 20.98
N THR A 24 -2.86 8.79 21.68
CA THR A 24 -1.45 8.63 21.27
C THR A 24 -1.03 7.16 21.22
N GLN A 25 -1.62 6.32 22.08
CA GLN A 25 -1.35 4.88 22.11
C GLN A 25 -1.82 4.20 20.81
N ASP A 26 -3.06 4.43 20.39
CA ASP A 26 -3.60 3.87 19.14
C ASP A 26 -2.76 4.30 17.93
N ARG A 27 -2.37 5.58 17.90
CA ARG A 27 -1.51 6.13 16.83
C ARG A 27 -0.15 5.46 16.77
N GLN A 28 0.43 5.09 17.92
CA GLN A 28 1.74 4.45 17.99
C GLN A 28 1.69 2.97 17.59
N GLU A 29 0.66 2.23 18.01
CA GLU A 29 0.44 0.84 17.60
C GLU A 29 0.28 0.75 16.08
N LEU A 30 -0.56 1.60 15.49
CA LEU A 30 -0.76 1.66 14.05
C LEU A 30 0.51 2.08 13.29
N ARG A 31 1.35 2.93 13.86
CA ARG A 31 2.66 3.28 13.27
C ARG A 31 3.58 2.06 13.18
N GLN A 32 3.64 1.23 14.21
CA GLN A 32 4.46 0.02 14.21
C GLN A 32 3.92 -1.01 13.20
N LEU A 33 2.60 -1.19 13.15
CA LEU A 33 1.95 -2.07 12.18
C LEU A 33 2.22 -1.64 10.74
N ALA A 34 2.04 -0.35 10.42
CA ALA A 34 2.34 0.19 9.10
C ALA A 34 3.82 0.06 8.73
N TRP A 35 4.74 0.24 9.68
CA TRP A 35 6.18 0.03 9.44
C TRP A 35 6.50 -1.43 9.11
N SER A 36 5.96 -2.38 9.87
CA SER A 36 6.12 -3.81 9.59
C SER A 36 5.51 -4.19 8.24
N GLY A 37 4.31 -3.69 7.94
CA GLY A 37 3.61 -3.90 6.67
C GLY A 37 4.44 -3.42 5.48
N ASN A 38 4.98 -2.20 5.52
CA ASN A 38 5.86 -1.68 4.46
C ASN A 38 7.10 -2.58 4.26
N GLY A 39 7.70 -3.09 5.34
CA GLY A 39 8.82 -4.03 5.26
C GLY A 39 8.46 -5.31 4.50
N ARG A 40 7.29 -5.90 4.79
CA ARG A 40 6.78 -7.10 4.09
C ARG A 40 6.51 -6.82 2.62
N VAL A 41 5.91 -5.66 2.31
CA VAL A 41 5.65 -5.25 0.92
C VAL A 41 6.95 -5.12 0.13
N ARG A 42 7.96 -4.43 0.68
CA ARG A 42 9.26 -4.29 0.02
C ARG A 42 9.92 -5.64 -0.24
N ALA A 43 9.85 -6.57 0.71
CA ALA A 43 10.35 -7.92 0.52
C ALA A 43 9.59 -8.66 -0.60
N ALA A 44 8.26 -8.56 -0.64
CA ALA A 44 7.44 -9.18 -1.69
C ALA A 44 7.74 -8.60 -3.09
N ILE A 45 7.90 -7.28 -3.20
CA ILE A 45 8.26 -6.61 -4.46
C ILE A 45 9.67 -7.03 -4.92
N ALA A 46 10.64 -7.10 -4.00
CA ALA A 46 11.98 -7.58 -4.31
C ALA A 46 11.96 -9.03 -4.82
N THR A 47 11.20 -9.91 -4.17
CA THR A 47 11.00 -11.29 -4.65
C THR A 47 10.36 -11.32 -6.03
N LEU A 48 9.36 -10.49 -6.28
CA LEU A 48 8.71 -10.40 -7.58
C LEU A 48 9.69 -9.94 -8.68
N ALA A 49 10.51 -8.92 -8.39
CA ALA A 49 11.53 -8.42 -9.32
C ALA A 49 12.61 -9.47 -9.66
N LEU A 50 12.84 -10.45 -8.77
CA LEU A 50 13.75 -11.58 -9.04
C LEU A 50 13.09 -12.68 -9.88
N LEU A 51 11.77 -12.83 -9.81
CA LEU A 51 11.03 -13.96 -10.39
C LEU A 51 10.33 -13.62 -11.71
N SER A 52 9.95 -12.37 -11.95
CA SER A 52 9.29 -11.95 -13.18
C SER A 52 10.31 -11.48 -14.23
N ALA A 53 10.05 -11.84 -15.49
CA ALA A 53 10.81 -11.32 -16.63
C ALA A 53 10.38 -9.91 -17.04
N ASP A 54 9.21 -9.46 -16.56
CA ASP A 54 8.67 -8.13 -16.82
C ASP A 54 9.00 -7.16 -15.67
N THR A 55 10.02 -6.31 -15.88
CA THR A 55 10.42 -5.30 -14.91
C THR A 55 9.34 -4.24 -14.68
N SER A 56 8.41 -4.05 -15.63
CA SER A 56 7.31 -3.11 -15.46
C SER A 56 6.34 -3.55 -14.36
N LEU A 57 6.28 -4.85 -14.08
CA LEU A 57 5.40 -5.39 -13.05
C LEU A 57 5.87 -4.99 -11.65
N SER A 58 7.17 -5.11 -11.35
CA SER A 58 7.73 -4.64 -10.08
C SER A 58 7.59 -3.13 -9.91
N ASP A 59 7.76 -2.35 -10.98
CA ASP A 59 7.63 -0.90 -10.95
C ASP A 59 6.20 -0.46 -10.63
N LYS A 60 5.19 -1.17 -11.14
CA LYS A 60 3.79 -0.91 -10.80
C LYS A 60 3.49 -1.17 -9.33
N PHE A 61 3.94 -2.30 -8.77
CA PHE A 61 3.74 -2.55 -7.34
C PHE A 61 4.51 -1.58 -6.45
N GLU A 62 5.70 -1.15 -6.87
CA GLU A 62 6.46 -0.14 -6.15
C GLU A 62 5.74 1.22 -6.17
N SER A 63 5.13 1.58 -7.30
CA SER A 63 4.28 2.78 -7.42
C SER A 63 3.09 2.74 -6.45
N VAL A 64 2.40 1.59 -6.37
CA VAL A 64 1.30 1.39 -5.39
C VAL A 64 1.82 1.52 -3.96
N ARG A 65 2.97 0.92 -3.64
CA ARG A 65 3.60 1.03 -2.31
C ARG A 65 3.89 2.49 -1.95
N ILE A 66 4.41 3.27 -2.89
CA ILE A 66 4.70 4.69 -2.70
C ILE A 66 3.40 5.46 -2.44
N ALA A 67 2.35 5.24 -3.24
CA ALA A 67 1.05 5.88 -3.07
C ALA A 67 0.42 5.61 -1.70
N ILE A 68 0.53 4.36 -1.20
CA ILE A 68 0.13 4.02 0.18
C ILE A 68 0.92 4.86 1.20
N GLY A 69 2.24 4.98 1.02
CA GLY A 69 3.08 5.81 1.87
C GLY A 69 2.66 7.28 1.89
N GLU A 70 2.19 7.81 0.75
CA GLU A 70 1.74 9.19 0.60
C GLU A 70 0.42 9.49 1.34
N LEU A 71 -0.38 8.49 1.70
CA LEU A 71 -1.56 8.67 2.55
C LEU A 71 -1.22 9.39 3.87
N ASN A 72 0.01 9.24 4.35
CA ASN A 72 0.49 9.94 5.55
C ASN A 72 0.41 11.47 5.47
N GLN A 73 0.39 12.05 4.26
CA GLN A 73 0.35 13.49 4.02
C GLN A 73 -1.06 14.07 3.89
N VAL A 74 -2.09 13.22 3.89
CA VAL A 74 -3.48 13.63 3.69
C VAL A 74 -3.98 14.54 4.81
N ALA A 75 -4.73 15.59 4.48
CA ALA A 75 -5.24 16.54 5.46
C ALA A 75 -6.64 16.23 5.98
N SER A 76 -7.46 15.49 5.22
CA SER A 76 -8.88 15.24 5.53
C SER A 76 -9.32 13.82 5.19
N LEU A 77 -10.45 13.39 5.77
CA LEU A 77 -11.03 12.08 5.48
C LEU A 77 -11.54 11.96 4.03
N ASP A 78 -11.96 13.07 3.41
CA ASP A 78 -12.42 13.07 2.01
C ASP A 78 -11.26 12.81 1.04
N ASP A 79 -10.11 13.47 1.24
CA ASP A 79 -8.89 13.22 0.45
C ASP A 79 -8.35 11.80 0.71
N LEU A 80 -8.46 11.31 1.95
CA LEU A 80 -8.08 9.95 2.30
C LEU A 80 -8.90 8.93 1.49
N LYS A 81 -10.22 9.11 1.45
CA LYS A 81 -11.12 8.23 0.70
C LYS A 81 -10.81 8.25 -0.80
N ALA A 82 -10.60 9.43 -1.39
CA ALA A 82 -10.28 9.54 -2.81
C ALA A 82 -8.97 8.83 -3.17
N ARG A 83 -7.94 8.98 -2.32
CA ARG A 83 -6.64 8.30 -2.53
C ARG A 83 -6.72 6.79 -2.29
N HIS A 84 -7.50 6.34 -1.31
CA HIS A 84 -7.77 4.93 -1.08
C HIS A 84 -8.37 4.26 -2.32
N GLU A 85 -9.40 4.88 -2.91
CA GLU A 85 -10.03 4.39 -4.14
C GLU A 85 -9.04 4.34 -5.32
N ALA A 86 -8.19 5.36 -5.48
CA ALA A 86 -7.14 5.37 -6.50
C ALA A 86 -6.11 4.25 -6.30
N ILE A 87 -5.62 4.04 -5.08
CA ILE A 87 -4.67 2.97 -4.74
C ILE A 87 -5.25 1.60 -5.07
N TYR A 88 -6.53 1.36 -4.76
CA TYR A 88 -7.19 0.09 -5.06
C TYR A 88 -7.34 -0.13 -6.57
N SER A 89 -7.65 0.92 -7.33
CA SER A 89 -7.68 0.87 -8.80
C SER A 89 -6.31 0.52 -9.37
N ASP A 90 -5.24 1.18 -8.90
CA ASP A 90 -3.87 0.95 -9.37
C ASP A 90 -3.38 -0.45 -9.00
N LEU A 91 -3.71 -0.92 -7.80
CA LEU A 91 -3.41 -2.28 -7.35
C LEU A 91 -4.13 -3.32 -8.19
N ALA A 92 -5.40 -3.11 -8.52
CA ALA A 92 -6.15 -3.99 -9.42
C ALA A 92 -5.49 -4.06 -10.81
N ALA A 93 -5.08 -2.93 -11.36
CA ALA A 93 -4.38 -2.89 -12.65
C ALA A 93 -3.01 -3.62 -12.60
N ALA A 94 -2.27 -3.51 -11.49
CA ALA A 94 -1.02 -4.24 -11.30
C ALA A 94 -1.25 -5.76 -11.15
N ILE A 95 -2.31 -6.17 -10.45
CA ILE A 95 -2.73 -7.57 -10.33
C ILE A 95 -3.06 -8.16 -11.70
N GLU A 96 -3.84 -7.46 -12.53
CA GLU A 96 -4.22 -7.96 -13.85
C GLU A 96 -3.00 -8.12 -14.77
N LEU A 97 -2.03 -7.20 -14.69
CA LEU A 97 -0.77 -7.36 -15.40
C LEU A 97 -0.03 -8.62 -14.92
N ALA A 98 0.08 -8.83 -13.60
CA ALA A 98 0.71 -10.03 -13.03
C ALA A 98 0.04 -11.32 -13.52
N ARG A 99 -1.29 -11.35 -13.62
CA ARG A 99 -2.01 -12.52 -14.15
C ARG A 99 -1.66 -12.78 -15.60
N SER A 100 -1.59 -11.74 -16.43
CA SER A 100 -1.25 -11.88 -17.84
C SER A 100 0.19 -12.40 -18.06
N ASP A 101 1.12 -12.07 -17.16
CA ASP A 101 2.51 -12.55 -17.19
C ASP A 101 2.60 -14.05 -16.91
N VAL A 102 1.75 -14.59 -16.03
CA VAL A 102 1.76 -16.02 -15.66
C VAL A 102 1.01 -16.91 -16.66
N THR A 103 0.21 -16.33 -17.56
CA THR A 103 -0.61 -17.09 -18.52
C THR A 103 0.03 -17.21 -19.92
N ASN A 104 1.15 -16.54 -20.15
CA ASN A 104 1.97 -16.62 -21.38
C ASN A 104 3.21 -17.49 -21.16
#